data_AF-H8X8Z4-F1
#
_entry.id   AF-H8X8Z4-F1
#
_cell.length_a   1.000
_cell.length_b   1.000
_cell.length_c   1.000
_cell.angle_alpha   90.00
_cell.angle_beta   90.00
_cell.angle_gamma   90.00
#
_symmetry.space_group_name_H-M   'P 1'
#
loop_
_entity.id
_entity.type
_entity.pdbx_description
1 polymer ?
#
loop_
_entity_poly.entity_id
_entity_poly.type
_entity_poly.pdbx_seq_one_letter_code
_entity_poly.pdbx_strand_id
1 'polypeptide(L)'
;MLNKLSSTAILKQLSIRRAITTQSLLKPIATTTFTRSLFYNQKFFNNRRYKQLTKSNTLLTSKMTLITISQSLDEAFTKNKIVPDVVDDFETQGLLSIEYGPTELVTLGNTLSVSGTQHKPKIQLTLNSPTEDGKIESINEGDKFILVLTDPDAPSNSDHKWSEYLHWLVTDIELPNLKTESGEPEISHFIDATQGKEIFKYVGPGPPPKTGKHRYVFLLFKQDPNTITIEAPKDRPNWGTGTPSSGVRDWIKANAPGSKLLAVNFFYAQNEDN
;
A
#
# COMPACT_ATOMS: atom_id res chain seq x y z
N MET A 1 -40.65 -23.36 72.52
CA MET A 1 -39.19 -23.11 72.42
C MET A 1 -39.03 -21.64 72.05
N LEU A 2 -38.90 -20.74 73.04
CA LEU A 2 -37.61 -20.26 73.59
C LEU A 2 -36.86 -19.44 72.51
N ASN A 3 -36.96 -18.10 72.58
CA ASN A 3 -35.93 -17.20 73.17
C ASN A 3 -34.78 -16.95 72.17
N LYS A 4 -34.13 -15.80 72.04
CA LYS A 4 -34.18 -14.42 72.56
C LYS A 4 -32.84 -13.83 72.07
N LEU A 5 -32.80 -12.54 71.69
CA LEU A 5 -31.67 -11.62 72.02
C LEU A 5 -30.28 -11.96 71.38
N SER A 6 -29.29 -11.10 71.18
CA SER A 6 -29.03 -9.69 71.48
C SER A 6 -27.61 -9.37 70.94
N SER A 7 -27.35 -8.06 70.81
CA SER A 7 -26.09 -7.35 71.10
C SER A 7 -25.36 -6.71 69.92
N THR A 8 -25.35 -5.38 69.76
CA THR A 8 -24.68 -4.28 70.51
C THR A 8 -23.16 -4.38 70.65
N ALA A 9 -22.44 -3.43 70.00
CA ALA A 9 -21.23 -2.71 70.49
C ALA A 9 -20.83 -1.66 69.40
N ILE A 10 -20.98 -0.34 69.54
CA ILE A 10 -20.32 0.69 70.39
C ILE A 10 -18.93 1.14 69.87
N LEU A 11 -18.77 2.47 69.73
CA LEU A 11 -17.58 3.39 69.81
C LEU A 11 -17.57 4.37 68.61
N LYS A 12 -17.89 5.69 68.68
CA LYS A 12 -17.46 6.85 69.49
C LYS A 12 -15.95 7.22 69.40
N GLN A 13 -15.63 8.28 68.64
CA GLN A 13 -14.63 9.37 68.88
C GLN A 13 -14.63 10.28 67.62
N LEU A 14 -14.81 11.62 67.57
CA LEU A 14 -14.39 12.81 68.34
C LEU A 14 -12.89 13.14 68.29
N SER A 15 -12.49 14.11 67.43
CA SER A 15 -11.44 15.16 67.61
C SER A 15 -11.12 15.77 66.23
N ILE A 16 -11.38 17.03 65.87
CA ILE A 16 -10.92 18.36 66.34
C ILE A 16 -9.45 18.71 65.98
N ARG A 17 -9.34 19.75 65.12
CA ARG A 17 -8.35 20.86 65.01
C ARG A 17 -7.18 20.82 64.02
N ARG A 18 -7.18 21.91 63.20
CA ARG A 18 -6.06 22.81 62.79
C ARG A 18 -5.08 22.22 61.75
N ALA A 19 -4.55 22.95 60.78
CA ALA A 19 -4.44 24.38 60.52
C ALA A 19 -3.85 24.61 59.11
N ILE A 20 -4.05 25.82 58.53
CA ILE A 20 -3.06 26.63 57.77
C ILE A 20 -2.61 26.03 56.42
N THR A 21 -2.40 26.71 55.30
CA THR A 21 -2.59 28.06 54.75
C THR A 21 -2.05 27.91 53.33
N THR A 22 -2.74 28.39 52.30
CA THR A 22 -2.07 29.14 51.22
C THR A 22 -3.11 29.90 50.42
N GLN A 23 -2.85 31.19 50.33
CA GLN A 23 -3.62 32.27 49.77
C GLN A 23 -3.47 32.32 48.24
N SER A 24 -4.57 32.62 47.55
CA SER A 24 -4.67 33.72 46.56
C SER A 24 -3.96 33.52 45.18
N LEU A 25 -4.39 33.98 44.01
CA LEU A 25 -5.34 35.00 43.51
C LEU A 25 -5.84 34.53 42.12
N LEU A 26 -7.16 34.44 41.90
CA LEU A 26 -8.03 35.40 41.17
C LEU A 26 -7.79 35.58 39.65
N LYS A 27 -8.87 35.26 38.91
CA LYS A 27 -9.22 35.50 37.49
C LYS A 27 -9.62 37.00 37.25
N PRO A 28 -10.35 37.41 36.18
CA PRO A 28 -10.10 37.52 34.72
C PRO A 28 -10.58 38.90 34.10
N ILE A 29 -10.63 39.01 32.74
CA ILE A 29 -11.42 39.95 31.87
C ILE A 29 -10.82 41.40 31.76
N ALA A 30 -10.74 42.15 30.64
CA ALA A 30 -11.62 42.37 29.47
C ALA A 30 -10.93 43.07 28.26
N THR A 31 -11.47 42.80 27.06
CA THR A 31 -11.77 43.66 25.87
C THR A 31 -11.00 44.96 25.56
N THR A 32 -10.64 45.17 24.28
CA THR A 32 -11.21 46.22 23.38
C THR A 32 -10.65 46.13 21.94
N THR A 33 -11.55 46.28 20.97
CA THR A 33 -11.42 46.36 19.51
C THR A 33 -10.79 47.68 19.02
N PHE A 34 -10.00 47.67 17.94
CA PHE A 34 -10.02 48.77 16.95
C PHE A 34 -9.49 48.35 15.57
N THR A 35 -10.12 48.89 14.55
CA THR A 35 -10.07 48.61 13.11
C THR A 35 -8.90 49.27 12.34
N ARG A 36 -8.64 48.77 11.11
CA ARG A 36 -8.64 49.51 9.80
C ARG A 36 -7.37 49.34 8.90
N SER A 37 -7.53 48.53 7.85
CA SER A 37 -7.28 48.77 6.40
C SER A 37 -5.97 49.36 5.79
N LEU A 38 -5.70 48.84 4.57
CA LEU A 38 -5.18 49.48 3.33
C LEU A 38 -3.72 49.23 2.89
N PHE A 39 -3.60 48.43 1.81
CA PHE A 39 -3.01 48.72 0.50
C PHE A 39 -1.63 49.43 0.33
N TYR A 40 -0.81 48.76 -0.48
CA TYR A 40 -0.02 49.27 -1.62
C TYR A 40 1.09 50.31 -1.37
N ASN A 41 2.33 49.97 -1.74
CA ASN A 41 3.09 50.79 -2.70
C ASN A 41 4.32 50.10 -3.30
N GLN A 42 4.33 50.07 -4.64
CA GLN A 42 5.50 49.93 -5.50
C GLN A 42 6.47 51.10 -5.30
N LYS A 43 7.77 50.85 -5.41
CA LYS A 43 8.75 51.89 -5.75
C LYS A 43 9.56 51.46 -6.97
N PHE A 44 9.40 52.29 -8.01
CA PHE A 44 10.15 52.33 -9.26
C PHE A 44 11.65 52.56 -9.04
N PHE A 45 12.48 51.93 -9.87
CA PHE A 45 13.74 52.51 -10.35
C PHE A 45 13.88 52.35 -11.86
N ASN A 46 14.32 53.43 -12.48
CA ASN A 46 14.33 53.73 -13.90
C ASN A 46 15.49 53.08 -14.70
N ASN A 47 15.15 52.72 -15.94
CA ASN A 47 15.91 52.83 -17.19
C ASN A 47 17.46 52.69 -17.20
N ARG A 48 17.94 51.61 -17.83
CA ARG A 48 19.07 51.66 -18.76
C ARG A 48 18.75 50.85 -20.02
N ARG A 49 18.79 51.54 -21.17
CA ARG A 49 18.73 50.98 -22.53
C ARG A 49 19.84 49.93 -22.70
N TYR A 50 19.46 48.73 -23.10
CA TYR A 50 20.36 47.82 -23.84
C TYR A 50 19.76 47.52 -25.21
N LYS A 51 20.62 47.69 -26.22
CA LYS A 51 20.34 47.58 -27.65
C LYS A 51 19.79 46.19 -28.01
N GLN A 52 18.81 46.17 -28.92
CA GLN A 52 18.35 44.98 -29.60
C GLN A 52 19.53 44.32 -30.34
N LEU A 53 19.85 43.08 -29.95
CA LEU A 53 20.62 42.13 -30.75
C LEU A 53 19.67 40.98 -31.06
N THR A 54 19.17 40.97 -32.29
CA THR A 54 18.41 39.86 -32.87
C THR A 54 19.35 38.68 -33.04
N LYS A 55 19.35 37.75 -32.08
CA LYS A 55 19.74 36.36 -32.32
C LYS A 55 18.47 35.53 -32.37
N SER A 56 18.14 35.05 -33.56
CA SER A 56 17.21 33.97 -33.81
C SER A 56 17.69 32.72 -33.06
N ASN A 57 17.31 32.60 -31.79
CA ASN A 57 17.34 31.33 -31.09
C ASN A 57 16.06 30.60 -31.49
N THR A 58 16.17 29.69 -32.45
CA THR A 58 15.22 28.57 -32.56
C THR A 58 15.29 27.81 -31.25
N LEU A 59 14.39 28.13 -30.31
CA LEU A 59 14.10 27.28 -29.18
C LEU A 59 13.52 26.00 -29.76
N LEU A 60 14.35 24.97 -29.91
CA LEU A 60 13.87 23.60 -29.91
C LEU A 60 13.26 23.39 -28.53
N THR A 61 11.98 23.75 -28.41
CA THR A 61 11.16 23.30 -27.28
C THR A 61 11.10 21.79 -27.40
N SER A 62 12.03 21.10 -26.75
CA SER A 62 11.86 19.70 -26.42
C SER A 62 10.53 19.65 -25.67
N LYS A 63 9.51 19.15 -26.36
CA LYS A 63 8.20 18.87 -25.80
C LYS A 63 8.44 17.73 -24.83
N MET A 64 8.86 18.05 -23.59
CA MET A 64 9.00 17.06 -22.54
C MET A 64 7.59 16.56 -22.26
N THR A 65 7.24 15.44 -22.88
CA THR A 65 6.02 14.71 -22.59
C THR A 65 6.05 14.42 -21.10
N LEU A 66 5.05 14.91 -20.35
CA LEU A 66 4.85 14.47 -18.98
C LEU A 66 4.53 12.98 -19.05
N ILE A 67 5.50 12.15 -18.65
CA ILE A 67 5.28 10.72 -18.49
C ILE A 67 4.47 10.58 -17.20
N THR A 68 3.28 10.00 -17.30
CA THR A 68 2.47 9.72 -16.10
C THR A 68 3.09 8.58 -15.31
N ILE A 69 2.76 8.47 -14.02
CA ILE A 69 3.20 7.34 -13.19
C ILE A 69 2.74 6.02 -13.82
N SER A 70 1.50 5.95 -14.31
CA SER A 70 0.97 4.78 -15.02
C SER A 70 1.81 4.41 -16.25
N GLN A 71 2.20 5.37 -17.09
CA GLN A 71 3.06 5.09 -18.25
C GLN A 71 4.44 4.55 -17.86
N SER A 72 5.01 5.07 -16.77
CA SER A 72 6.29 4.58 -16.25
C SER A 72 6.17 3.16 -15.70
N LEU A 73 5.04 2.83 -15.07
CA LEU A 73 4.71 1.49 -14.58
C LEU A 73 4.56 0.51 -15.74
N ASP A 74 3.77 0.87 -16.76
CA ASP A 74 3.51 0.02 -17.91
C ASP A 74 4.81 -0.27 -18.71
N GLU A 75 5.70 0.73 -18.83
CA GLU A 75 7.04 0.53 -19.42
C GLU A 75 7.89 -0.43 -18.58
N ALA A 76 7.87 -0.30 -17.25
CA ALA A 76 8.59 -1.19 -16.35
C ALA A 76 8.05 -2.64 -16.44
N PHE A 77 6.74 -2.82 -16.50
CA PHE A 77 6.12 -4.15 -16.62
C PHE A 77 6.47 -4.82 -17.95
N THR A 78 6.43 -4.07 -19.05
CA THR A 78 6.79 -4.56 -20.38
C THR A 78 8.28 -4.91 -20.47
N LYS A 79 9.15 -4.04 -19.96
CA LYS A 79 10.61 -4.22 -19.99
C LYS A 79 11.06 -5.46 -19.22
N ASN A 80 10.43 -5.73 -18.08
CA ASN A 80 10.78 -6.86 -17.22
C ASN A 80 9.92 -8.11 -17.52
N LYS A 81 9.17 -8.09 -18.64
CA LYS A 81 8.29 -9.17 -19.11
C LYS A 81 7.28 -9.64 -18.07
N ILE A 82 6.82 -8.76 -17.18
CA ILE A 82 5.72 -9.06 -16.27
C ILE A 82 4.44 -9.25 -17.09
N VAL A 83 4.26 -8.38 -18.08
CA VAL A 83 3.34 -8.57 -19.21
C VAL A 83 4.18 -9.03 -20.40
N PRO A 84 3.92 -10.18 -21.05
CA PRO A 84 2.79 -11.10 -20.83
C PRO A 84 3.11 -12.34 -19.97
N ASP A 85 4.30 -12.48 -19.38
CA ASP A 85 4.68 -13.76 -18.75
C ASP A 85 3.77 -14.11 -17.57
N VAL A 86 3.43 -13.13 -16.72
CA VAL A 86 2.70 -13.35 -15.45
C VAL A 86 1.23 -12.95 -15.57
N VAL A 87 0.96 -11.81 -16.20
CA VAL A 87 -0.40 -11.27 -16.37
C VAL A 87 -0.65 -10.80 -17.80
N ASP A 88 -1.93 -10.83 -18.17
CA ASP A 88 -2.42 -10.22 -19.41
C ASP A 88 -2.35 -8.69 -19.33
N ASP A 89 -2.46 -8.03 -20.48
CA ASP A 89 -2.50 -6.57 -20.56
C ASP A 89 -3.62 -6.00 -19.68
N PHE A 90 -3.32 -4.97 -18.88
CA PHE A 90 -4.25 -4.43 -17.88
C PHE A 90 -4.06 -2.92 -17.71
N GLU A 91 -5.13 -2.24 -17.30
CA GLU A 91 -5.05 -0.81 -16.96
C GLU A 91 -4.65 -0.64 -15.49
N THR A 92 -3.45 -0.11 -15.24
CA THR A 92 -2.94 0.15 -13.88
C THR A 92 -3.82 1.18 -13.14
N GLN A 93 -4.48 0.75 -12.06
CA GLN A 93 -5.43 1.55 -11.28
C GLN A 93 -4.75 2.33 -10.13
N GLY A 94 -3.54 1.94 -9.75
CA GLY A 94 -2.80 2.59 -8.68
C GLY A 94 -1.37 2.08 -8.53
N LEU A 95 -0.68 2.63 -7.54
CA LEU A 95 0.68 2.25 -7.15
C LEU A 95 0.63 1.32 -5.93
N LEU A 96 1.30 0.17 -6.03
CA LEU A 96 1.48 -0.75 -4.93
C LEU A 96 2.85 -0.52 -4.28
N SER A 97 2.88 0.07 -3.10
CA SER A 97 4.10 0.32 -2.32
C SER A 97 4.33 -0.83 -1.35
N ILE A 98 5.54 -1.40 -1.37
CA ILE A 98 5.89 -2.58 -0.57
C ILE A 98 7.21 -2.31 0.16
N GLU A 99 7.20 -2.54 1.48
CA GLU A 99 8.33 -2.29 2.37
C GLU A 99 8.57 -3.51 3.26
N TYR A 100 9.76 -4.09 3.21
CA TYR A 100 10.20 -5.15 4.13
C TYR A 100 10.80 -4.59 5.42
N GLY A 101 11.40 -3.41 5.34
CA GLY A 101 12.01 -2.70 6.45
C GLY A 101 12.39 -1.28 6.04
N PRO A 102 12.96 -0.47 6.96
CA PRO A 102 13.18 0.96 6.76
C PRO A 102 14.08 1.30 5.57
N THR A 103 14.90 0.34 5.12
CA THR A 103 15.82 0.49 3.99
C THR A 103 15.48 -0.42 2.81
N GLU A 104 14.52 -1.32 2.97
CA GLU A 104 14.21 -2.41 2.04
C GLU A 104 12.87 -2.14 1.37
N LEU A 105 12.88 -1.13 0.50
CA LEU A 105 11.73 -0.71 -0.29
C LEU A 105 11.75 -1.41 -1.64
N VAL A 106 10.59 -1.84 -2.12
CA VAL A 106 10.43 -2.41 -3.45
C VAL A 106 10.15 -1.29 -4.45
N THR A 107 11.04 -1.13 -5.43
CA THR A 107 11.01 -0.06 -6.43
C THR A 107 11.06 -0.64 -7.85
N LEU A 108 10.07 -1.46 -8.21
CA LEU A 108 9.81 -1.91 -9.60
C LEU A 108 11.06 -2.49 -10.29
N GLY A 109 11.64 -3.53 -9.70
CA GLY A 109 12.79 -4.24 -10.27
C GLY A 109 14.14 -3.91 -9.63
N ASN A 110 14.16 -3.30 -8.45
CA ASN A 110 15.37 -3.31 -7.63
C ASN A 110 15.69 -4.72 -7.14
N THR A 111 16.95 -4.95 -6.77
CA THR A 111 17.39 -6.23 -6.17
C THR A 111 17.39 -6.09 -4.64
N LEU A 112 16.69 -6.99 -3.95
CA LEU A 112 16.68 -7.08 -2.49
C LEU A 112 17.48 -8.31 -2.02
N SER A 113 17.99 -8.24 -0.79
CA SER A 113 18.68 -9.37 -0.16
C SER A 113 17.68 -10.46 0.20
N VAL A 114 18.11 -11.71 0.08
CA VAL A 114 17.30 -12.86 0.51
C VAL A 114 17.02 -12.79 2.01
N SER A 115 18.01 -12.40 2.81
CA SER A 115 17.87 -12.27 4.27
C SER A 115 16.85 -11.21 4.69
N GLY A 116 16.80 -10.06 4.03
CA GLY A 116 15.85 -8.97 4.33
C GLY A 116 14.41 -9.29 3.93
N THR A 117 14.21 -10.24 3.02
CA THR A 117 12.90 -10.56 2.44
C THR A 117 12.23 -11.80 3.06
N GLN A 118 12.75 -12.32 4.18
CA GLN A 118 12.18 -13.50 4.86
C GLN A 118 10.91 -13.20 5.68
N HIS A 119 10.66 -11.94 6.03
CA HIS A 119 9.50 -11.52 6.81
C HIS A 119 8.36 -11.02 5.91
N LYS A 120 7.13 -10.96 6.42
CA LYS A 120 5.99 -10.40 5.68
C LYS A 120 6.18 -8.89 5.50
N PRO A 121 6.05 -8.33 4.29
CA PRO A 121 6.19 -6.90 4.06
C PRO A 121 4.95 -6.12 4.51
N LYS A 122 5.13 -4.82 4.71
CA LYS A 122 4.03 -3.85 4.78
C LYS A 122 3.66 -3.43 3.36
N ILE A 123 2.35 -3.39 3.09
CA ILE A 123 1.83 -3.10 1.75
C ILE A 123 0.85 -1.95 1.84
N GLN A 124 0.98 -1.01 0.92
CA GLN A 124 0.12 0.15 0.79
C GLN A 124 -0.29 0.31 -0.67
N LEU A 125 -1.59 0.45 -0.91
CA LEU A 125 -2.15 0.78 -2.21
C LEU A 125 -2.42 2.28 -2.25
N THR A 126 -1.92 2.97 -3.27
CA THR A 126 -2.32 4.34 -3.59
C THR A 126 -3.06 4.32 -4.91
N LEU A 127 -4.36 4.58 -4.90
CA LEU A 127 -5.17 4.66 -6.10
C LEU A 127 -4.81 5.91 -6.91
N ASN A 128 -5.01 5.83 -8.21
CA ASN A 128 -4.95 7.02 -9.05
C ASN A 128 -6.15 7.93 -8.70
N SER A 129 -5.95 9.25 -8.70
CA SER A 129 -7.07 10.18 -8.49
C SER A 129 -8.08 10.03 -9.63
N PRO A 130 -9.40 10.06 -9.36
CA PRO A 130 -10.43 9.95 -10.38
C PRO A 130 -10.19 10.99 -11.48
N THR A 131 -9.73 10.57 -12.64
CA THR A 131 -9.72 11.40 -13.83
C THR A 131 -11.16 11.53 -14.32
N GLU A 132 -11.47 12.65 -14.98
CA GLU A 132 -12.81 12.98 -15.49
C GLU A 132 -13.43 11.87 -16.38
N ASP A 133 -12.60 10.95 -16.88
CA ASP A 133 -12.98 9.84 -17.74
C ASP A 133 -13.59 8.63 -17.00
N GLY A 134 -13.62 8.63 -15.65
CA GLY A 134 -14.33 7.62 -14.85
C GLY A 134 -13.80 6.20 -14.93
N LYS A 135 -12.59 6.00 -15.47
CA LYS A 135 -11.96 4.68 -15.66
C LYS A 135 -11.34 4.07 -14.40
N ILE A 136 -11.31 4.80 -13.29
CA ILE A 136 -10.66 4.34 -12.07
C ILE A 136 -11.64 3.54 -11.23
N GLU A 137 -11.23 2.32 -10.87
CA GLU A 137 -11.97 1.47 -9.96
C GLU A 137 -12.13 2.14 -8.58
N SER A 138 -13.37 2.47 -8.22
CA SER A 138 -13.69 2.93 -6.87
C SER A 138 -13.64 1.75 -5.89
N ILE A 139 -13.05 1.96 -4.72
CA ILE A 139 -13.12 1.01 -3.61
C ILE A 139 -14.32 1.39 -2.72
N ASN A 140 -15.23 0.45 -2.54
CA ASN A 140 -16.43 0.60 -1.73
C ASN A 140 -16.37 -0.26 -0.47
N GLU A 141 -17.22 0.07 0.49
CA GLU A 141 -17.38 -0.72 1.70
C GLU A 141 -17.92 -2.12 1.36
N GLY A 142 -17.24 -3.15 1.84
CA GLY A 142 -17.53 -4.55 1.51
C GLY A 142 -16.79 -5.08 0.28
N ASP A 143 -16.03 -4.25 -0.44
CA ASP A 143 -15.10 -4.74 -1.46
C ASP A 143 -13.99 -5.56 -0.80
N LYS A 144 -13.66 -6.69 -1.42
CA LYS A 144 -12.62 -7.62 -0.98
C LYS A 144 -11.45 -7.62 -1.95
N PHE A 145 -10.27 -7.97 -1.45
CA PHE A 145 -9.05 -7.99 -2.24
C PHE A 145 -8.32 -9.32 -2.14
N ILE A 146 -7.62 -9.66 -3.21
CA ILE A 146 -6.74 -10.82 -3.31
C ILE A 146 -5.32 -10.32 -3.49
N LEU A 147 -4.43 -10.74 -2.60
CA LEU A 147 -3.00 -10.46 -2.66
C LEU A 147 -2.24 -11.73 -3.02
N VAL A 148 -1.40 -11.62 -4.04
CA VAL A 148 -0.59 -12.72 -4.56
C VAL A 148 0.88 -12.32 -4.60
N LEU A 149 1.76 -13.24 -4.24
CA LEU A 149 3.20 -13.18 -4.54
C LEU A 149 3.61 -14.45 -5.30
N THR A 150 4.14 -14.29 -6.51
CA THR A 150 4.58 -15.40 -7.35
C THR A 150 5.96 -15.18 -7.98
N ASP A 151 6.67 -16.28 -8.26
CA ASP A 151 7.95 -16.32 -8.96
C ASP A 151 7.81 -17.06 -10.32
N PRO A 152 7.76 -16.35 -11.46
CA PRO A 152 7.67 -16.97 -12.78
C PRO A 152 8.97 -17.65 -13.24
N ASP A 153 10.10 -17.35 -12.60
CA ASP A 153 11.44 -17.77 -13.02
C ASP A 153 11.91 -19.06 -12.33
N ALA A 154 11.01 -19.87 -11.75
CA ALA A 154 11.39 -21.11 -11.07
C ALA A 154 11.50 -22.33 -12.03
N PRO A 155 12.51 -23.22 -11.87
CA PRO A 155 13.71 -23.11 -11.03
C PRO A 155 14.78 -22.12 -11.54
N SER A 156 14.77 -21.72 -12.81
CA SER A 156 15.61 -20.61 -13.30
C SER A 156 14.93 -19.90 -14.47
N ASN A 157 15.39 -18.70 -14.82
CA ASN A 157 14.91 -17.95 -15.99
C ASN A 157 15.08 -18.74 -17.31
N SER A 158 16.02 -19.70 -17.36
CA SER A 158 16.29 -20.56 -18.52
C SER A 158 15.59 -21.92 -18.48
N ASP A 159 15.15 -22.37 -17.30
CA ASP A 159 14.47 -23.66 -17.11
C ASP A 159 13.16 -23.40 -16.36
N HIS A 160 12.07 -23.31 -17.12
CA HIS A 160 10.72 -23.02 -16.67
C HIS A 160 9.98 -24.24 -16.08
N LYS A 161 10.71 -25.28 -15.68
CA LYS A 161 10.13 -26.54 -15.17
C LYS A 161 9.18 -26.36 -13.98
N TRP A 162 9.38 -25.35 -13.14
CA TRP A 162 8.49 -24.99 -12.02
C TRP A 162 7.89 -23.61 -12.19
N SER A 163 7.81 -23.12 -13.44
CA SER A 163 7.42 -21.76 -13.75
C SER A 163 6.11 -21.42 -13.04
N GLU A 164 6.16 -20.30 -12.31
CA GLU A 164 5.19 -19.82 -11.34
C GLU A 164 5.14 -20.63 -10.03
N TYR A 165 6.08 -20.32 -9.14
CA TYR A 165 6.04 -20.76 -7.73
C TYR A 165 5.18 -19.80 -6.90
N LEU A 166 4.26 -20.35 -6.10
CA LEU A 166 3.42 -19.57 -5.19
C LEU A 166 4.11 -19.30 -3.84
N HIS A 167 4.49 -18.05 -3.61
CA HIS A 167 5.10 -17.60 -2.36
C HIS A 167 4.07 -17.18 -1.32
N TRP A 168 3.01 -16.48 -1.74
CA TRP A 168 1.99 -15.97 -0.83
C TRP A 168 0.63 -15.81 -1.53
N LEU A 169 -0.44 -16.26 -0.88
CA LEU A 169 -1.82 -16.05 -1.35
C LEU A 169 -2.72 -15.73 -0.16
N VAL A 170 -3.33 -14.54 -0.21
CA VAL A 170 -4.31 -14.08 0.76
C VAL A 170 -5.54 -13.58 0.01
N THR A 171 -6.71 -14.05 0.39
CA THR A 171 -7.99 -13.69 -0.23
C THR A 171 -8.88 -12.98 0.78
N ASP A 172 -10.03 -12.46 0.34
CA ASP A 172 -11.03 -11.86 1.22
C ASP A 172 -10.45 -10.76 2.14
N ILE A 173 -9.42 -10.03 1.69
CA ILE A 173 -8.86 -8.93 2.47
C ILE A 173 -9.83 -7.77 2.44
N GLU A 174 -10.21 -7.26 3.61
CA GLU A 174 -11.02 -6.05 3.75
C GLU A 174 -10.11 -4.85 4.06
N LEU A 175 -10.36 -3.71 3.39
CA LEU A 175 -9.60 -2.49 3.61
C LEU A 175 -10.33 -1.59 4.63
N PRO A 176 -9.68 -1.19 5.74
CA PRO A 176 -10.27 -0.27 6.69
C PRO A 176 -10.24 1.18 6.16
N ASN A 177 -11.10 2.04 6.74
CA ASN A 177 -11.06 3.49 6.57
C ASN A 177 -11.09 3.96 5.11
N LEU A 178 -12.13 3.57 4.38
CA LEU A 178 -12.31 3.93 2.96
C LEU A 178 -12.63 5.41 2.72
N LYS A 179 -12.93 6.15 3.79
CA LYS A 179 -13.25 7.57 3.74
C LYS A 179 -12.38 8.33 4.73
N THR A 180 -11.97 9.53 4.34
CA THR A 180 -11.28 10.47 5.21
C THR A 180 -12.23 10.99 6.30
N GLU A 181 -11.69 11.66 7.32
CA GLU A 181 -12.50 12.32 8.36
C GLU A 181 -13.48 13.36 7.80
N SER A 182 -13.18 13.92 6.62
CA SER A 182 -14.06 14.86 5.90
C SER A 182 -15.12 14.17 5.05
N GLY A 183 -15.13 12.83 4.98
CA GLY A 183 -16.10 12.03 4.23
C GLY A 183 -15.75 11.78 2.76
N GLU A 184 -14.57 12.22 2.30
CA GLU A 184 -14.08 12.02 0.94
C GLU A 184 -13.46 10.62 0.80
N PRO A 185 -13.45 10.00 -0.40
CA PRO A 185 -12.80 8.71 -0.60
C PRO A 185 -11.31 8.81 -0.30
N GLU A 186 -10.82 7.91 0.56
CA GLU A 186 -9.40 7.77 0.84
C GLU A 186 -8.68 7.24 -0.41
N ILE A 187 -7.52 7.80 -0.74
CA ILE A 187 -6.75 7.42 -1.93
C ILE A 187 -5.69 6.38 -1.56
N SER A 188 -5.25 6.38 -0.30
CA SER A 188 -4.17 5.55 0.20
C SER A 188 -4.68 4.57 1.26
N HIS A 189 -4.60 3.28 0.95
CA HIS A 189 -5.05 2.21 1.85
C HIS A 189 -3.88 1.31 2.26
N PHE A 190 -3.78 1.03 3.55
CA PHE A 190 -2.90 -0.02 4.04
C PHE A 190 -3.56 -1.38 3.87
N ILE A 191 -2.82 -2.33 3.31
CA ILE A 191 -3.28 -3.70 3.11
C ILE A 191 -2.80 -4.53 4.28
N ASP A 192 -3.68 -4.75 5.25
CA ASP A 192 -3.43 -5.67 6.35
C ASP A 192 -3.85 -7.08 5.95
N ALA A 193 -2.88 -7.91 5.57
CA ALA A 193 -3.11 -9.30 5.20
C ALA A 193 -3.71 -10.16 6.34
N THR A 194 -3.70 -9.69 7.60
CA THR A 194 -4.35 -10.38 8.72
C THR A 194 -5.88 -10.20 8.72
N GLN A 195 -6.40 -9.20 8.01
CA GLN A 195 -7.84 -8.99 7.82
C GLN A 195 -8.43 -9.87 6.72
N GLY A 196 -7.59 -10.64 6.01
CA GLY A 196 -8.02 -11.60 5.00
C GLY A 196 -7.86 -13.05 5.43
N LYS A 197 -8.20 -13.94 4.50
CA LYS A 197 -7.99 -15.38 4.61
C LYS A 197 -6.67 -15.76 3.95
N GLU A 198 -5.66 -16.06 4.77
CA GLU A 198 -4.36 -16.55 4.28
C GLU A 198 -4.49 -18.01 3.82
N ILE A 199 -4.60 -18.21 2.50
CA ILE A 199 -4.73 -19.54 1.87
C ILE A 199 -3.37 -20.23 1.82
N PHE A 200 -2.33 -19.51 1.36
CA PHE A 200 -0.94 -19.96 1.40
C PHE A 200 -0.12 -18.99 2.21
N LYS A 201 0.57 -19.51 3.22
CA LYS A 201 1.45 -18.71 4.08
C LYS A 201 2.60 -18.12 3.28
N TYR A 202 2.97 -16.89 3.65
CA TYR A 202 4.15 -16.23 3.12
C TYR A 202 5.40 -17.12 3.26
N VAL A 203 6.09 -17.33 2.16
CA VAL A 203 7.43 -17.92 2.11
C VAL A 203 8.32 -16.90 1.40
N GLY A 204 9.39 -16.49 2.07
CA GLY A 204 10.32 -15.52 1.52
C GLY A 204 11.03 -16.02 0.27
N PRO A 205 11.67 -15.12 -0.50
CA PRO A 205 12.57 -15.48 -1.58
C PRO A 205 13.62 -16.50 -1.14
N GLY A 206 13.92 -17.45 -2.02
CA GLY A 206 14.93 -18.48 -1.78
C GLY A 206 15.47 -19.05 -3.09
N PRO A 207 15.97 -18.21 -4.01
CA PRO A 207 16.45 -18.67 -5.30
C PRO A 207 17.60 -19.68 -5.11
N PRO A 208 17.62 -20.81 -5.85
CA PRO A 208 18.71 -21.78 -5.74
C PRO A 208 20.08 -21.18 -6.15
N PRO A 209 21.21 -21.76 -5.70
CA PRO A 209 22.52 -21.32 -6.15
C PRO A 209 22.68 -21.51 -7.66
N LYS A 210 23.38 -20.57 -8.32
CA LYS A 210 23.72 -20.58 -9.76
C LYS A 210 22.51 -20.48 -10.71
N THR A 211 21.33 -20.06 -10.24
CA THR A 211 20.15 -19.83 -11.09
C THR A 211 20.00 -18.37 -11.50
N GLY A 212 20.82 -17.47 -10.95
CA GLY A 212 20.78 -16.04 -11.23
C GLY A 212 19.70 -15.30 -10.45
N LYS A 213 19.16 -14.25 -11.06
CA LYS A 213 18.11 -13.40 -10.48
C LYS A 213 16.73 -13.96 -10.78
N HIS A 214 15.88 -14.05 -9.76
CA HIS A 214 14.47 -14.43 -9.87
C HIS A 214 13.57 -13.21 -9.67
N ARG A 215 12.50 -13.10 -10.46
CA ARG A 215 11.46 -12.08 -10.30
C ARG A 215 10.48 -12.50 -9.21
N TYR A 216 10.24 -11.62 -8.26
CA TYR A 216 9.18 -11.79 -7.25
C TYR A 216 8.12 -10.74 -7.50
N VAL A 217 6.95 -11.19 -7.95
CA VAL A 217 5.88 -10.32 -8.46
C VAL A 217 4.73 -10.32 -7.47
N PHE A 218 4.44 -9.15 -6.91
CA PHE A 218 3.24 -8.89 -6.14
C PHE A 218 2.12 -8.41 -7.03
N LEU A 219 0.95 -9.03 -6.87
CA LEU A 219 -0.25 -8.67 -7.60
C LEU A 219 -1.38 -8.44 -6.61
N LEU A 220 -2.10 -7.35 -6.80
CA LEU A 220 -3.27 -7.03 -6.01
C LEU A 220 -4.51 -6.97 -6.92
N PHE A 221 -5.47 -7.85 -6.66
CA PHE A 221 -6.74 -7.88 -7.36
C PHE A 221 -7.87 -7.39 -6.47
N LYS A 222 -8.82 -6.68 -7.07
CA LYS A 222 -10.16 -6.50 -6.53
C LYS A 222 -10.94 -7.77 -6.79
N GLN A 223 -11.36 -8.45 -5.72
CA GLN A 223 -12.13 -9.69 -5.78
C GLN A 223 -13.51 -9.39 -6.36
N ASP A 224 -13.98 -10.25 -7.26
CA ASP A 224 -15.37 -10.17 -7.72
C ASP A 224 -16.34 -10.43 -6.55
N PRO A 225 -17.29 -9.52 -6.26
CA PRO A 225 -18.26 -9.70 -5.19
C PRO A 225 -19.15 -10.96 -5.38
N ASN A 226 -19.27 -11.47 -6.60
CA ASN A 226 -20.00 -12.71 -6.89
C ASN A 226 -19.19 -13.98 -6.56
N THR A 227 -17.89 -13.84 -6.28
CA THR A 227 -17.04 -14.98 -5.90
C THR A 227 -17.27 -15.31 -4.42
N ILE A 228 -18.08 -16.35 -4.20
CA ILE A 228 -18.47 -16.80 -2.85
C ILE A 228 -17.41 -17.77 -2.26
N THR A 229 -16.75 -18.56 -3.10
CA THR A 229 -15.78 -19.56 -2.65
C THR A 229 -14.55 -19.52 -3.54
N ILE A 230 -13.40 -19.25 -2.91
CA ILE A 230 -12.10 -19.33 -3.56
C ILE A 230 -11.45 -20.64 -3.14
N GLU A 231 -11.18 -21.50 -4.12
CA GLU A 231 -10.48 -22.77 -3.88
C GLU A 231 -8.99 -22.53 -3.76
N ALA A 232 -8.38 -23.18 -2.77
CA ALA A 232 -6.95 -23.16 -2.59
C ALA A 232 -6.26 -23.88 -3.78
N PRO A 233 -5.18 -23.32 -4.33
CA PRO A 233 -4.27 -24.08 -5.19
C PRO A 233 -3.88 -25.42 -4.55
N LYS A 234 -3.68 -26.47 -5.36
CA LYS A 234 -3.34 -27.80 -4.82
C LYS A 234 -1.94 -27.84 -4.21
N ASP A 235 -1.01 -27.08 -4.76
CA ASP A 235 0.37 -27.00 -4.30
C ASP A 235 1.00 -25.66 -4.73
N ARG A 236 2.21 -25.37 -4.22
CA ARG A 236 3.00 -24.18 -4.58
C ARG A 236 3.63 -24.22 -5.96
N PRO A 237 4.32 -25.30 -6.40
CA PRO A 237 4.90 -25.35 -7.73
C PRO A 237 3.80 -25.40 -8.79
N ASN A 238 3.90 -24.53 -9.80
CA ASN A 238 2.93 -24.39 -10.88
C ASN A 238 1.49 -24.18 -10.37
N TRP A 239 1.32 -23.62 -9.17
CA TRP A 239 0.02 -23.47 -8.50
C TRP A 239 -0.77 -24.79 -8.38
N GLY A 240 -0.07 -25.93 -8.39
CA GLY A 240 -0.67 -27.27 -8.34
C GLY A 240 -1.38 -27.73 -9.61
N THR A 241 -1.20 -27.01 -10.73
CA THR A 241 -1.76 -27.37 -12.04
C THR A 241 -0.94 -28.44 -12.76
N GLY A 242 0.34 -28.60 -12.38
CA GLY A 242 1.28 -29.52 -13.01
C GLY A 242 1.67 -29.15 -14.45
N THR A 243 1.23 -27.99 -14.93
CA THR A 243 1.56 -27.48 -16.27
C THR A 243 2.57 -26.35 -16.12
N PRO A 244 3.73 -26.40 -16.81
CA PRO A 244 4.66 -25.28 -16.85
C PRO A 244 3.98 -24.01 -17.37
N SER A 245 4.30 -22.86 -16.78
CA SER A 245 3.76 -21.54 -17.15
C SER A 245 2.25 -21.36 -16.89
N SER A 246 1.66 -22.23 -16.07
CA SER A 246 0.33 -22.04 -15.50
C SER A 246 0.47 -21.61 -14.04
N GLY A 247 0.09 -20.38 -13.73
CA GLY A 247 0.00 -19.92 -12.33
C GLY A 247 -1.11 -18.92 -12.08
N VAL A 248 -0.77 -17.66 -11.77
CA VAL A 248 -1.75 -16.69 -11.24
C VAL A 248 -2.87 -16.40 -12.23
N ARG A 249 -2.54 -16.27 -13.53
CA ARG A 249 -3.51 -16.00 -14.60
C ARG A 249 -4.59 -17.08 -14.67
N ASP A 250 -4.17 -18.33 -14.74
CA ASP A 250 -5.09 -19.47 -14.91
C ASP A 250 -5.89 -19.73 -13.65
N TRP A 251 -5.26 -19.55 -12.48
CA TRP A 251 -5.95 -19.69 -11.21
C TRP A 251 -7.04 -18.62 -11.01
N ILE A 252 -6.75 -17.35 -11.32
CA ILE A 252 -7.75 -16.26 -11.25
C ILE A 252 -8.89 -16.53 -12.24
N LYS A 253 -8.60 -16.94 -13.48
CA LYS A 253 -9.63 -17.28 -14.47
C LYS A 253 -10.54 -18.42 -14.02
N ALA A 254 -10.00 -19.41 -13.30
CA ALA A 254 -10.77 -20.54 -12.81
C ALA A 254 -11.57 -20.24 -11.54
N ASN A 255 -11.00 -19.49 -10.60
CA ASN A 255 -11.54 -19.35 -9.23
C ASN A 255 -12.20 -18.00 -8.95
N ALA A 256 -11.81 -16.96 -9.67
CA ALA A 256 -12.31 -15.61 -9.45
C ALA A 256 -12.34 -14.79 -10.77
N PRO A 257 -13.02 -15.28 -11.83
CA PRO A 257 -12.92 -14.75 -13.19
C PRO A 257 -13.32 -13.28 -13.35
N GLY A 258 -14.18 -12.75 -12.49
CA GLY A 258 -14.57 -11.33 -12.50
C GLY A 258 -13.60 -10.42 -11.75
N SER A 259 -12.53 -10.95 -11.15
CA SER A 259 -11.59 -10.16 -10.36
C SER A 259 -10.73 -9.29 -11.26
N LYS A 260 -10.50 -8.04 -10.84
CA LYS A 260 -9.77 -7.04 -11.62
C LYS A 260 -8.41 -6.77 -11.00
N LEU A 261 -7.35 -6.81 -11.81
CA LEU A 261 -6.02 -6.44 -11.38
C LEU A 261 -5.95 -4.93 -11.16
N LEU A 262 -5.60 -4.50 -9.94
CA LEU A 262 -5.52 -3.08 -9.59
C LEU A 262 -4.09 -2.54 -9.71
N ALA A 263 -3.14 -3.27 -9.14
CA ALA A 263 -1.76 -2.81 -9.06
C ALA A 263 -0.79 -4.00 -8.99
N VAL A 264 0.41 -3.76 -9.53
CA VAL A 264 1.51 -4.72 -9.55
C VAL A 264 2.77 -4.02 -9.08
N ASN A 265 3.59 -4.72 -8.30
CA ASN A 265 4.95 -4.30 -8.02
C ASN A 265 5.83 -5.55 -7.96
N PHE A 266 7.13 -5.42 -8.23
CA PHE A 266 8.02 -6.55 -8.27
C PHE A 266 9.44 -6.13 -7.88
N PHE A 267 10.21 -7.12 -7.43
CA PHE A 267 11.64 -6.98 -7.16
C PHE A 267 12.38 -8.23 -7.63
N TYR A 268 13.71 -8.15 -7.62
CA TYR A 268 14.57 -9.30 -7.86
C TYR A 268 15.22 -9.76 -6.57
N ALA A 269 15.38 -11.06 -6.41
CA ALA A 269 16.30 -11.63 -5.43
C ALA A 269 17.25 -12.62 -6.12
N GLN A 270 18.46 -12.72 -5.58
CA GLN A 270 19.47 -13.66 -6.05
C GLN A 270 20.17 -14.29 -4.86
N ASN A 271 20.63 -15.53 -5.04
CA ASN A 271 21.47 -16.18 -4.06
C ASN A 271 22.84 -15.46 -3.99
N GLU A 272 23.49 -15.49 -2.83
CA GLU A 272 24.85 -14.98 -2.64
C GLU A 272 25.88 -15.85 -3.37
N ASP A 273 25.59 -17.15 -3.53
CA ASP A 273 26.43 -18.13 -4.21
C ASP A 273 26.24 -18.17 -5.75
N ASN A 274 25.78 -17.07 -6.35
CA ASN A 274 25.61 -16.91 -7.81
C ASN A 274 26.88 -16.46 -8.52
#